data_AF-A0A800LSU4-F1
#
_entry.id   AF-A0A800LSU4-F1
#
_cell.length_a   1.000
_cell.length_b   1.000
_cell.length_c   1.000
_cell.angle_alpha   90.00
_cell.angle_beta   90.00
_cell.angle_gamma   90.00
#
_symmetry.space_group_name_H-M   'P 1'
#
loop_
_entity.id
_entity.type
_entity.pdbx_description
1 polymer ?
#
loop_
_entity_poly.entity_id
_entity_poly.type
_entity_poly.pdbx_seq_one_letter_code
_entity_poly.pdbx_strand_id
1 'polypeptide(L)'
;VDTAGLRESPDPVEKIGIERALKAIAEADQVLLLQDAQDPASPSEHWIKLMGEASMPKQITLVRNKIDLANTPPQLTQVEGVDCIYLSAKHHLGLDLLLQQLKQAVGYQATLEGGFSARRRHLDALKRCQQLLNDGAAQLAYSQAGELLAEDLRLAQECLNEITGTFTSDDLLGRIFGSFCIGK
;
A
#
# COMPACT_ATOMS: atom_id res chain seq x y z
N VAL A 1 1.49 -1.48 11.38
CA VAL A 1 2.48 -1.74 12.44
C VAL A 1 2.05 -0.93 13.65
N ASP A 2 1.92 -1.57 14.81
CA ASP A 2 1.43 -0.95 16.04
C ASP A 2 2.62 -0.44 16.87
N THR A 3 2.62 0.83 17.25
CA THR A 3 3.68 1.49 18.05
C THR A 3 3.15 2.05 19.38
N ALA A 4 1.94 1.69 19.79
CA ALA A 4 1.33 2.19 21.02
C ALA A 4 2.01 1.59 22.28
N GLY A 5 3.07 2.25 22.75
CA GLY A 5 3.78 1.85 23.97
C GLY A 5 5.07 2.63 24.20
N LEU A 6 5.01 3.97 24.20
CA LEU A 6 6.16 4.82 24.52
C LEU A 6 6.06 5.29 25.98
N ARG A 7 6.94 4.75 26.85
CA ARG A 7 7.21 5.24 28.20
C ARG A 7 8.67 5.66 28.23
N GLU A 8 8.94 6.88 28.68
CA GLU A 8 10.28 7.48 28.77
C GLU A 8 11.28 6.62 29.57
N SER A 9 12.31 6.11 28.91
CA SER A 9 13.57 5.68 29.53
C SER A 9 14.75 5.89 28.58
N PRO A 10 15.95 6.24 29.08
CA PRO A 10 17.14 6.56 28.27
C PRO A 10 17.80 5.28 27.72
N ASP A 11 16.99 4.39 27.14
CA ASP A 11 17.34 3.04 26.77
C ASP A 11 17.66 2.99 25.26
N PRO A 12 18.78 2.37 24.83
CA PRO A 12 19.09 2.16 23.41
C PRO A 12 17.94 1.47 22.63
N VAL A 13 17.05 0.77 23.33
CA VAL A 13 15.83 0.18 22.79
C VAL A 13 14.87 1.23 22.21
N GLU A 14 14.73 2.40 22.86
CA GLU A 14 13.86 3.48 22.37
C GLU A 14 14.39 4.11 21.08
N LYS A 15 15.71 4.32 20.97
CA LYS A 15 16.33 4.81 19.74
C LYS A 15 16.08 3.88 18.56
N ILE A 16 16.24 2.57 18.79
CA ILE A 16 15.92 1.55 17.79
C ILE A 16 14.42 1.57 17.44
N GLY A 17 13.56 1.83 18.42
CA GLY A 17 12.12 1.99 18.23
C GLY A 17 11.78 3.17 17.31
N ILE A 18 12.37 4.35 17.57
CA ILE A 18 12.19 5.56 16.76
C ILE A 18 12.72 5.34 15.33
N GLU A 19 13.92 4.80 15.17
CA GLU A 19 14.49 4.51 13.85
C GLU A 19 13.61 3.54 13.04
N ARG A 20 13.06 2.51 13.69
CA ARG A 20 12.11 1.58 13.05
C ARG A 20 10.80 2.27 12.67
N ALA A 21 10.27 3.12 13.54
CA ALA A 21 9.06 3.88 13.26
C ALA A 21 9.27 4.83 12.07
N LEU A 22 10.39 5.55 12.01
CA LEU A 22 10.73 6.44 10.90
C LEU A 22 10.84 5.69 9.56
N LYS A 23 11.46 4.50 9.56
CA LYS A 23 11.50 3.64 8.35
C LYS A 23 10.10 3.21 7.91
N ALA A 24 9.26 2.77 8.86
CA ALA A 24 7.89 2.37 8.55
C ALA A 24 7.06 3.54 8.01
N ILE A 25 7.26 4.74 8.54
CA ILE A 25 6.59 5.97 8.09
C ILE A 25 7.01 6.36 6.68
N ALA A 26 8.28 6.19 6.32
CA ALA A 26 8.77 6.47 4.98
C ALA A 26 8.12 5.58 3.91
N GLU A 27 7.67 4.38 4.28
CA GLU A 27 6.98 3.43 3.40
C GLU A 27 5.45 3.47 3.53
N ALA A 28 4.90 4.25 4.45
CA ALA A 28 3.47 4.26 4.75
C ALA A 28 2.68 5.14 3.78
N ASP A 29 1.58 4.59 3.25
CA ASP A 29 0.61 5.36 2.45
C ASP A 29 -0.19 6.37 3.30
N GLN A 30 -0.36 6.08 4.60
CA GLN A 30 -1.10 6.90 5.54
C GLN A 30 -0.53 6.73 6.95
N VAL A 31 -0.31 7.85 7.66
CA VAL A 31 0.13 7.86 9.06
C VAL A 31 -1.01 8.32 9.97
N LEU A 32 -1.24 7.58 11.06
CA LEU A 32 -2.16 7.98 12.12
C LEU A 32 -1.35 8.44 13.33
N LEU A 33 -1.44 9.73 13.63
CA LEU A 33 -0.81 10.32 14.81
C LEU A 33 -1.79 10.25 15.97
N LEU A 34 -1.56 9.36 16.94
CA LEU A 34 -2.44 9.20 18.09
C LEU A 34 -2.09 10.20 19.19
N GLN A 35 -3.07 10.96 19.66
CA GLN A 35 -2.95 11.92 20.75
C GLN A 35 -4.12 11.75 21.73
N ASP A 36 -3.91 12.04 23.01
CA ASP A 36 -5.02 12.12 23.97
C ASP A 36 -5.87 13.36 23.68
N ALA A 37 -7.21 13.23 23.72
CA ALA A 37 -8.12 14.35 23.48
C ALA A 37 -8.00 15.46 24.55
N GLN A 38 -7.46 15.15 25.73
CA GLN A 38 -7.19 16.15 26.77
C GLN A 38 -5.86 16.89 26.58
N ASP A 39 -4.98 16.42 25.70
CA ASP A 39 -3.69 17.06 25.43
C ASP A 39 -3.90 18.27 24.50
N PRO A 40 -3.58 19.50 24.94
CA PRO A 40 -3.76 20.70 24.14
C PRO A 40 -2.71 20.87 23.04
N ALA A 41 -1.63 20.07 23.03
CA ALA A 41 -0.53 20.22 22.09
C ALA A 41 -1.01 20.17 20.64
N SER A 42 -0.40 21.00 19.80
CA SER A 42 -0.69 20.99 18.37
C SER A 42 -0.19 19.69 17.71
N PRO A 43 -0.69 19.32 16.52
CA PRO A 43 -0.19 18.15 15.80
C PRO A 43 1.33 18.20 15.58
N SER A 44 1.85 19.39 15.26
CA SER A 44 3.28 19.63 15.05
C SER A 44 4.10 19.49 16.33
N GLU A 45 3.63 20.04 17.44
CA GLU A 45 4.27 19.88 18.76
C GLU A 45 4.30 18.43 19.21
N HIS A 46 3.16 17.72 19.08
CA HIS A 46 3.06 16.31 19.45
C HIS A 46 3.94 15.43 18.57
N TRP A 47 4.04 15.73 17.27
CA TRP A 47 4.98 15.06 16.38
C TRP A 47 6.43 15.25 16.81
N ILE A 48 6.85 16.50 17.07
CA ILE A 48 8.22 16.81 17.50
C ILE A 48 8.55 16.09 18.81
N LYS A 49 7.59 16.01 19.73
CA LYS A 49 7.76 15.27 20.99
C LYS A 49 8.01 13.78 20.77
N LEU A 50 7.38 13.16 19.77
CA LEU A 50 7.51 11.72 19.50
C LEU A 50 8.70 11.38 18.60
N MET A 51 8.97 12.23 17.61
CA MET A 51 9.86 11.92 16.48
C MET A 51 11.06 12.87 16.38
N GLY A 52 11.18 13.83 17.29
CA GLY A 52 12.22 14.84 17.28
C GLY A 52 12.09 15.79 16.09
N GLU A 53 13.21 16.11 15.44
CA GLU A 53 13.26 17.05 14.31
C GLU A 53 12.90 16.41 12.96
N ALA A 54 12.36 15.19 12.96
CA ALA A 54 11.96 14.51 11.73
C ALA A 54 10.83 15.28 11.01
N SER A 55 10.86 15.29 9.67
CA SER A 55 9.81 15.94 8.88
C SER A 55 8.48 15.20 9.01
N MET A 56 7.39 15.94 9.19
CA MET A 56 6.04 15.40 9.18
C MET A 56 5.71 14.81 7.79
N PRO A 57 5.15 13.60 7.72
CA PRO A 57 4.71 13.02 6.46
C PRO A 57 3.56 13.82 5.86
N LYS A 58 3.49 13.86 4.52
CA LYS A 58 2.44 14.61 3.80
C LYS A 58 1.04 14.07 4.07
N GLN A 59 0.93 12.76 4.27
CA GLN A 59 -0.34 12.05 4.41
C GLN A 59 -0.49 11.56 5.86
N ILE A 60 -0.93 12.48 6.71
CA ILE A 60 -1.06 12.28 8.15
C ILE A 60 -2.46 12.67 8.62
N THR A 61 -3.01 11.90 9.55
CA THR A 61 -4.28 12.21 10.22
C THR A 61 -4.04 12.16 11.72
N LEU A 62 -4.42 13.23 12.41
CA LEU A 62 -4.41 13.30 13.86
C LEU A 62 -5.63 12.55 14.42
N VAL A 63 -5.42 11.67 15.39
CA VAL A 63 -6.46 10.92 16.07
C VAL A 63 -6.43 11.28 17.55
N ARG A 64 -7.37 12.12 17.98
CA ARG A 64 -7.60 12.50 19.37
C ARG A 64 -8.48 11.46 20.05
N ASN A 65 -7.84 10.52 20.73
CA ASN A 65 -8.48 9.40 21.42
C ASN A 65 -8.91 9.79 22.84
N LYS A 66 -9.79 9.00 23.46
CA LYS A 66 -10.33 9.18 24.83
C LYS A 66 -11.24 10.39 25.00
N ILE A 67 -12.05 10.69 23.99
CA ILE A 67 -13.05 11.78 24.07
C ILE A 67 -14.07 11.60 25.20
N ASP A 68 -14.24 10.37 25.70
CA ASP A 68 -15.03 10.06 26.89
C ASP A 68 -14.49 10.75 28.16
N LEU A 69 -13.18 11.00 28.23
CA LEU A 69 -12.56 11.74 29.34
C LEU A 69 -12.55 13.25 29.10
N ALA A 70 -12.52 13.68 27.83
CA ALA A 70 -12.56 15.09 27.44
C ALA A 70 -13.99 15.65 27.32
N ASN A 71 -15.01 14.80 27.51
CA ASN A 71 -16.43 15.12 27.32
C ASN A 71 -16.73 15.83 25.99
N THR A 72 -16.02 15.44 24.93
CA THR A 72 -16.11 16.01 23.59
C THR A 72 -16.86 15.03 22.69
N PRO A 73 -17.78 15.48 21.82
CA PRO A 73 -18.45 14.56 20.89
C PRO A 73 -17.47 14.04 19.83
N PRO A 74 -17.72 12.84 19.26
CA PRO A 74 -16.96 12.36 18.12
C PRO A 74 -17.19 13.30 16.94
N GLN A 75 -16.11 13.75 16.30
CA GLN A 75 -16.15 14.72 15.21
C GLN A 75 -14.92 14.62 14.33
N LEU A 76 -15.05 15.13 13.11
CA LEU A 76 -13.97 15.33 12.15
C LEU A 76 -13.77 16.84 11.97
N THR A 77 -12.56 17.31 12.21
CA THR A 77 -12.16 18.71 12.06
C THR A 77 -10.81 18.82 11.35
N GLN A 78 -10.32 20.03 11.13
CA GLN A 78 -8.94 20.26 10.72
C GLN A 78 -8.21 21.11 11.76
N VAL A 79 -6.97 20.72 12.08
CA VAL A 79 -6.07 21.45 12.99
C VAL A 79 -4.77 21.67 12.24
N GLU A 80 -4.37 22.93 12.04
CA GLU A 80 -3.17 23.28 11.24
C GLU A 80 -3.19 22.72 9.80
N GLY A 81 -4.39 22.56 9.22
CA GLY A 81 -4.56 21.96 7.89
C GLY A 81 -4.38 20.44 7.85
N VAL A 82 -4.22 19.79 9.01
CA VAL A 82 -4.21 18.33 9.16
C VAL A 82 -5.59 17.85 9.60
N ASP A 83 -6.09 16.79 8.96
CA ASP A 83 -7.35 16.17 9.36
C ASP A 83 -7.25 15.58 10.78
N CYS A 84 -8.23 15.90 11.62
CA CYS A 84 -8.26 15.55 13.04
C CYS A 84 -9.56 14.84 13.38
N ILE A 85 -9.45 13.63 13.93
CA ILE A 85 -10.58 12.78 14.28
C ILE A 85 -10.62 12.61 15.79
N TYR A 86 -11.76 12.97 16.37
CA TYR A 86 -12.06 12.79 17.79
C TYR A 86 -12.82 11.47 17.97
N LEU A 87 -12.25 10.53 18.72
CA LEU A 87 -12.85 9.22 18.94
C LEU A 87 -12.59 8.69 20.36
N SER A 88 -13.42 7.73 20.79
CA SER A 88 -13.13 6.91 21.97
C SER A 88 -12.96 5.48 21.50
N ALA A 89 -11.71 4.99 21.45
CA ALA A 89 -11.43 3.61 21.09
C ALA A 89 -12.06 2.63 22.11
N LYS A 90 -12.10 3.01 23.40
CA LYS A 90 -12.68 2.19 24.47
C LYS A 90 -14.19 2.01 24.33
N HIS A 91 -14.90 3.10 24.02
CA HIS A 91 -16.36 3.10 23.87
C HIS A 91 -16.82 2.93 22.42
N HIS A 92 -15.89 2.71 21.49
CA HIS A 92 -16.16 2.54 20.06
C HIS A 92 -16.87 3.75 19.43
N LEU A 93 -16.72 4.94 20.00
CA LEU A 93 -17.34 6.18 19.52
C LEU A 93 -16.44 6.84 18.48
N GLY A 94 -17.00 7.24 17.32
CA GLY A 94 -16.24 7.94 16.27
C GLY A 94 -15.33 7.03 15.42
N LEU A 95 -15.34 5.71 15.63
CA LEU A 95 -14.59 4.77 14.80
C LEU A 95 -15.08 4.75 13.34
N ASP A 96 -16.37 4.97 13.11
CA ASP A 96 -16.93 5.06 11.76
C ASP A 96 -16.35 6.25 10.98
N LEU A 97 -16.11 7.38 11.66
CA LEU A 97 -15.46 8.55 11.06
C LEU A 97 -14.03 8.24 10.65
N LEU A 98 -13.28 7.51 11.49
CA LEU A 98 -11.93 7.04 11.17
C LEU A 98 -11.95 6.09 9.97
N LEU A 99 -12.87 5.14 9.93
CA LEU A 99 -13.00 4.20 8.80
C LEU A 99 -13.33 4.92 7.50
N GLN A 100 -14.25 5.89 7.53
CA GLN A 100 -14.63 6.67 6.37
C GLN A 100 -13.46 7.52 5.86
N GLN A 101 -12.72 8.17 6.76
CA GLN A 101 -11.54 8.95 6.41
C GLN A 101 -10.42 8.09 5.83
N LEU A 102 -10.12 6.95 6.45
CA LEU A 102 -9.12 6.02 5.92
C LEU A 102 -9.49 5.59 4.50
N LYS A 103 -10.76 5.21 4.24
CA LYS A 103 -11.22 4.86 2.89
C LYS A 103 -10.97 5.99 1.89
N GLN A 104 -11.25 7.24 2.27
CA GLN A 104 -10.98 8.39 1.40
C GLN A 104 -9.48 8.61 1.17
N ALA A 105 -8.67 8.50 2.22
CA ALA A 105 -7.23 8.74 2.18
C ALA A 105 -6.46 7.73 1.32
N VAL A 106 -6.79 6.43 1.39
CA VAL A 106 -6.22 5.40 0.49
C VAL A 106 -6.88 5.37 -0.89
N GLY A 107 -7.73 6.34 -1.23
CA GLY A 107 -8.36 6.41 -2.55
C GLY A 107 -9.31 5.23 -2.81
N TYR A 108 -9.90 4.65 -1.77
CA TYR A 108 -10.90 3.59 -1.89
C TYR A 108 -12.18 4.19 -2.49
N GLN A 109 -12.22 4.25 -3.81
CA GLN A 109 -13.45 4.46 -4.55
C GLN A 109 -14.17 3.10 -4.61
N ALA A 110 -15.35 3.02 -4.00
CA ALA A 110 -16.26 1.89 -4.17
C ALA A 110 -16.84 1.92 -5.60
N THR A 111 -15.98 1.69 -6.58
CA THR A 111 -16.26 1.55 -8.01
C THR A 111 -15.33 0.42 -8.46
N LEU A 112 -15.75 -0.72 -8.97
CA LEU A 112 -17.03 -1.19 -9.50
C LEU A 112 -17.16 -2.68 -9.13
N GLU A 113 -18.37 -3.23 -9.24
CA GLU A 113 -18.53 -4.66 -9.49
C GLU A 113 -17.48 -5.12 -10.53
N GLY A 114 -16.55 -5.98 -10.12
CA GLY A 114 -15.44 -6.44 -10.97
C GLY A 114 -14.02 -6.04 -10.55
N GLY A 115 -13.81 -5.52 -9.34
CA GLY A 115 -12.47 -5.25 -8.81
C GLY A 115 -11.58 -6.49 -8.73
N PHE A 116 -10.72 -6.71 -9.74
CA PHE A 116 -9.66 -7.71 -9.68
C PHE A 116 -8.68 -7.33 -8.56
N SER A 117 -8.68 -8.11 -7.47
CA SER A 117 -7.67 -8.00 -6.42
C SER A 117 -6.35 -8.61 -6.92
N ALA A 118 -5.55 -7.82 -7.63
CA ALA A 118 -4.20 -8.23 -8.00
C ALA A 118 -3.30 -8.19 -6.76
N ARG A 119 -2.84 -9.37 -6.32
CA ARG A 119 -1.83 -9.47 -5.26
C ARG A 119 -0.49 -8.93 -5.76
N ARG A 120 0.39 -8.49 -4.85
CA ARG A 120 1.75 -8.01 -5.18
C ARG A 120 2.50 -8.92 -6.15
N ARG A 121 2.45 -10.24 -5.94
CA ARG A 121 3.02 -11.25 -6.86
C ARG A 121 2.51 -11.16 -8.30
N HIS A 122 1.23 -10.86 -8.52
CA HIS A 122 0.66 -10.73 -9.86
C HIS A 122 1.17 -9.46 -10.54
N LEU A 123 1.29 -8.36 -9.78
CA LEU A 123 1.87 -7.11 -10.28
C LEU A 123 3.35 -7.28 -10.63
N ASP A 124 4.10 -8.00 -9.81
CA ASP A 124 5.53 -8.27 -10.06
C ASP A 124 5.74 -9.16 -11.30
N ALA A 125 4.89 -10.17 -11.51
CA ALA A 125 4.88 -10.98 -12.72
C ALA A 125 4.52 -10.17 -13.98
N LEU A 126 3.52 -9.29 -13.91
CA LEU A 126 3.16 -8.40 -15.02
C LEU A 126 4.29 -7.42 -15.38
N LYS A 127 4.97 -6.86 -14.37
CA LYS A 127 6.12 -5.97 -14.58
C LYS A 127 7.26 -6.67 -15.31
N ARG A 128 7.62 -7.88 -14.86
CA ARG A 128 8.65 -8.70 -15.54
C ARG A 128 8.26 -9.03 -16.97
N CYS A 129 7.02 -9.47 -17.19
CA CYS A 129 6.48 -9.73 -18.53
C CYS A 129 6.57 -8.49 -19.43
N GLN A 130 6.15 -7.33 -18.95
CA GLN A 130 6.22 -6.09 -19.71
C GLN A 130 7.66 -5.72 -20.08
N GLN A 131 8.60 -5.92 -19.16
CA GLN A 131 10.01 -5.62 -19.41
C GLN A 131 10.60 -6.53 -20.50
N LEU A 132 10.35 -7.84 -20.42
CA LEU A 132 10.76 -8.80 -21.45
C LEU A 132 10.18 -8.47 -22.83
N LEU A 133 8.91 -8.06 -22.89
CA LEU A 133 8.28 -7.66 -24.16
C LEU A 133 8.91 -6.39 -24.75
N ASN A 134 9.23 -5.41 -23.91
CA ASN A 134 9.89 -4.18 -24.35
C ASN A 134 11.31 -4.47 -24.84
N ASP A 135 12.06 -5.29 -24.11
CA ASP A 135 13.42 -5.67 -24.45
C ASP A 135 13.44 -6.48 -25.76
N GLY A 136 12.55 -7.48 -25.89
CA GLY A 136 12.42 -8.27 -27.11
C GLY A 136 11.99 -7.43 -28.33
N ALA A 137 11.06 -6.48 -28.15
CA ALA A 137 10.66 -5.57 -29.22
C ALA A 137 11.81 -4.66 -29.67
N ALA A 138 12.61 -4.15 -28.73
CA ALA A 138 13.80 -3.37 -29.04
C ALA A 138 14.84 -4.21 -29.78
N GLN A 139 15.11 -5.44 -29.32
CA GLN A 139 16.06 -6.34 -29.97
C GLN A 139 15.63 -6.70 -31.39
N LEU A 140 14.35 -6.99 -31.63
CA LEU A 140 13.84 -7.23 -32.98
C LEU A 140 14.08 -6.02 -33.90
N ALA A 141 13.83 -4.81 -33.39
CA ALA A 141 13.97 -3.58 -34.16
C ALA A 141 15.43 -3.24 -34.49
N TYR A 142 16.38 -3.51 -33.59
CA TYR A 142 17.78 -3.09 -33.74
C TYR A 142 18.70 -4.18 -34.30
N SER A 143 18.53 -5.44 -33.92
CA SER A 143 19.47 -6.52 -34.27
C SER A 143 18.86 -7.58 -35.19
N GLN A 144 17.57 -7.48 -35.55
CA GLN A 144 16.83 -8.51 -36.28
C GLN A 144 16.98 -9.91 -35.65
N ALA A 145 17.25 -9.95 -34.35
CA ALA A 145 17.54 -11.19 -33.63
C ALA A 145 16.22 -11.88 -33.24
N GLY A 146 15.57 -12.52 -34.22
CA GLY A 146 14.32 -13.24 -34.00
C GLY A 146 14.44 -14.37 -32.96
N GLU A 147 15.63 -14.95 -32.80
CA GLU A 147 15.90 -15.99 -31.79
C GLU A 147 15.85 -15.44 -30.36
N LEU A 148 16.37 -14.23 -30.13
CA LEU A 148 16.33 -13.59 -28.81
C LEU A 148 14.91 -13.12 -28.47
N LEU A 149 14.18 -12.58 -29.46
CA LEU A 149 12.75 -12.27 -29.30
C LEU A 149 11.95 -13.53 -28.91
N ALA A 150 12.23 -14.67 -29.56
CA ALA A 150 11.54 -15.91 -29.25
C ALA A 150 11.77 -16.36 -27.79
N GLU A 151 12.99 -16.19 -27.27
CA GLU A 151 13.29 -16.48 -25.87
C GLU A 151 12.63 -15.48 -24.90
N ASP A 152 12.65 -14.18 -25.21
CA ASP A 152 11.99 -13.15 -24.39
C ASP A 152 10.47 -13.37 -24.33
N LEU A 153 9.85 -13.80 -25.44
CA LEU A 153 8.44 -14.17 -25.49
C LEU A 153 8.14 -15.42 -24.65
N ARG A 154 9.04 -16.42 -24.66
CA ARG A 154 8.93 -17.62 -23.83
C ARG A 154 8.97 -17.27 -22.35
N LEU A 155 9.91 -16.41 -21.94
CA LEU A 155 10.03 -15.93 -20.56
C LEU A 155 8.84 -15.05 -20.14
N ALA A 156 8.32 -14.22 -21.05
CA ALA A 156 7.11 -13.42 -20.80
C ALA A 156 5.88 -14.31 -20.56
N GLN A 157 5.75 -15.40 -21.33
CA GLN A 157 4.70 -16.41 -21.13
C GLN A 157 4.84 -17.10 -19.77
N GLU A 158 6.04 -17.46 -19.34
CA GLU A 158 6.27 -18.02 -18.00
C GLU A 158 5.84 -17.06 -16.88
N CYS A 159 6.11 -15.75 -17.03
CA CYS A 159 5.64 -14.75 -16.07
C CYS A 159 4.10 -14.70 -16.01
N LEU A 160 3.41 -14.81 -17.15
CA LEU A 160 1.94 -14.85 -17.18
C LEU A 160 1.39 -16.15 -16.57
N ASN A 161 2.08 -17.27 -16.74
CA ASN A 161 1.74 -18.56 -16.13
C ASN A 161 1.77 -18.52 -14.60
N GLU A 162 2.60 -17.66 -13.99
CA GLU A 162 2.58 -17.45 -12.53
C GLU A 162 1.25 -16.82 -12.05
N ILE A 163 0.51 -16.16 -12.93
CA ILE A 163 -0.76 -15.48 -12.64
C ILE A 163 -1.95 -16.41 -12.95
N THR A 164 -1.94 -17.05 -14.13
CA THR A 164 -3.05 -17.87 -14.63
C THR A 164 -2.99 -19.34 -14.21
N GLY A 165 -1.86 -19.79 -13.66
CA GLY A 165 -1.51 -21.20 -13.60
C GLY A 165 -0.75 -21.64 -14.85
N THR A 166 -0.03 -22.75 -14.77
CA THR A 166 0.83 -23.26 -15.86
C THR A 166 0.04 -23.51 -17.14
N PHE A 167 0.25 -22.67 -18.15
CA PHE A 167 -0.13 -22.92 -19.54
C PHE A 167 1.10 -23.48 -20.27
N THR A 168 1.07 -24.78 -20.54
CA THR A 168 2.22 -25.50 -21.10
C THR A 168 2.36 -25.27 -22.60
N SER A 169 3.54 -25.57 -23.15
CA SER A 169 3.74 -25.59 -24.60
C SER A 169 2.77 -26.56 -25.29
N ASP A 170 2.40 -27.66 -24.63
CA ASP A 170 1.38 -28.60 -25.12
C ASP A 170 -0.02 -27.99 -25.14
N ASP A 171 -0.38 -27.16 -24.16
CA ASP A 171 -1.66 -26.44 -24.16
C ASP A 171 -1.73 -25.41 -25.31
N LEU A 172 -0.60 -24.74 -25.60
CA LEU A 172 -0.48 -23.82 -26.72
C LEU A 172 -0.59 -24.56 -28.07
N LEU A 173 0.17 -25.65 -28.24
CA LEU A 173 0.13 -26.48 -29.45
C LEU A 173 -1.25 -27.11 -29.64
N GLY A 174 -1.87 -27.63 -28.57
CA GLY A 174 -3.21 -28.17 -28.60
C GLY A 174 -4.26 -27.15 -29.02
N ARG A 175 -4.08 -25.86 -28.70
CA ARG A 175 -4.99 -24.79 -29.13
C ARG A 175 -4.76 -24.36 -30.58
N ILE A 176 -3.50 -24.26 -30.99
CA ILE A 176 -3.12 -23.97 -32.38
C ILE A 176 -3.62 -25.10 -33.29
N PHE A 177 -3.34 -26.37 -32.97
CA PHE A 177 -3.73 -27.52 -33.79
C PHE A 177 -5.17 -27.99 -33.57
N GLY A 178 -5.80 -27.70 -32.43
CA GLY A 178 -7.21 -28.00 -32.18
C GLY A 178 -8.19 -27.17 -33.02
N SER A 179 -7.71 -26.07 -33.63
CA SER A 179 -8.46 -25.28 -34.61
C SER A 179 -8.24 -25.71 -36.07
N PHE A 180 -7.33 -26.67 -36.31
CA PHE A 180 -7.19 -27.34 -37.60
C PHE A 180 -8.00 -28.64 -37.59
N CYS A 181 -9.14 -28.67 -38.26
CA CYS A 181 -9.85 -29.92 -38.51
C CYS A 181 -8.93 -30.88 -39.26
N ILE A 182 -8.49 -31.97 -38.61
CA ILE A 182 -7.91 -33.11 -39.32
C ILE A 182 -9.06 -33.84 -40.02
N GLY A 183 -9.21 -33.56 -41.32
CA GLY A 183 -9.84 -34.46 -42.27
C GLY A 183 -11.29 -34.15 -42.66
N LYS A 184 -11.44 -33.39 -43.75
CA LYS A 184 -11.87 -33.99 -45.03
C LYS A 184 -10.98 -33.48 -46.14
#